data_AF-A0A0T6AIV6-F1
#
_entry.id   AF-A0A0T6AIV6-F1
#
_cell.length_a   1.000
_cell.length_b   1.000
_cell.length_c   1.000
_cell.angle_alpha   90.00
_cell.angle_beta   90.00
_cell.angle_gamma   90.00
#
_symmetry.space_group_name_H-M   'P 1'
#
loop_
_entity.id
_entity.type
_entity.pdbx_description
1 polymer ?
#
loop_
_entity_poly.entity_id
_entity_poly.type
_entity_poly.pdbx_seq_one_letter_code
_entity_poly.pdbx_strand_id
1 'polypeptide(L)'
;MAIVPAANLYSVISGILTLGANGGEQLFLPKIHSVLCQMKPHNRMLAGLWFSITGSICYSRDIENVIRDLASQGVLKIEDGSVAVVKNAAILRERLRRMLPVRQYRKLLGTSRKFYARLGR
;
A
#
# COMPACT_ATOMS: atom_id res chain seq x y z
N MET A 1 18.20 -7.41 -20.83
CA MET A 1 16.96 -7.22 -20.04
C MET A 1 17.16 -6.03 -19.12
N ALA A 2 16.48 -4.91 -19.37
CA ALA A 2 16.58 -3.74 -18.49
C ALA A 2 15.88 -4.06 -17.17
N ILE A 3 16.66 -4.20 -16.10
CA ILE A 3 16.16 -4.24 -14.73
C ILE A 3 15.65 -2.82 -14.46
N VAL A 4 14.37 -2.60 -14.74
CA VAL A 4 13.67 -1.40 -14.27
C VAL A 4 13.88 -1.36 -12.76
N PRO A 5 14.24 -0.21 -12.15
CA PRO A 5 14.42 -0.14 -10.71
C PRO A 5 13.18 -0.76 -10.09
N ALA A 6 13.38 -1.80 -9.29
CA ALA A 6 12.30 -2.36 -8.49
C ALA A 6 11.63 -1.15 -7.85
N ALA A 7 10.36 -0.89 -8.19
CA ALA A 7 9.63 0.18 -7.55
C ALA A 7 9.87 -0.02 -6.05
N ASN A 8 10.54 0.95 -5.42
CA ASN A 8 10.95 0.84 -4.03
C ASN A 8 9.72 0.36 -3.23
N LEU A 9 9.90 -0.54 -2.27
CA LEU A 9 8.85 -1.05 -1.39
C LEU A 9 7.92 0.07 -0.90
N TYR A 10 8.51 1.22 -0.58
CA TYR A 10 7.78 2.46 -0.30
C TYR A 10 6.76 2.81 -1.40
N SER A 11 7.19 2.97 -2.66
CA SER A 11 6.33 3.30 -3.80
C SER A 11 5.25 2.25 -4.05
N VAL A 12 5.56 0.97 -3.83
CA VAL A 12 4.57 -0.11 -3.99
C VAL A 12 3.50 -0.05 -2.91
N ILE A 13 3.89 -0.03 -1.64
CA ILE A 13 2.95 -0.03 -0.52
C ILE A 13 2.14 1.26 -0.53
N SER A 14 2.80 2.40 -0.67
CA SER A 14 2.13 3.70 -0.72
C SER A 14 1.16 3.82 -1.89
N GLY A 15 1.53 3.32 -3.07
CA GLY A 15 0.63 3.26 -4.22
C GLY A 15 -0.55 2.31 -4.02
N ILE A 16 -0.35 1.16 -3.37
CA ILE A 16 -1.44 0.25 -3.04
C ILE A 16 -2.44 0.91 -2.07
N LEU A 17 -1.95 1.62 -1.06
CA LEU A 17 -2.80 2.28 -0.09
C LEU A 17 -3.54 3.49 -0.68
N THR A 18 -3.03 4.16 -1.72
CA THR A 18 -3.55 5.47 -2.12
C THR A 18 -4.13 5.56 -3.54
N LEU A 19 -3.71 4.73 -4.49
CA LEU A 19 -4.14 4.87 -5.90
C LEU A 19 -5.60 4.48 -6.13
N GLY A 20 -6.09 3.47 -5.42
CA GLY A 20 -7.45 2.94 -5.50
C GLY A 20 -8.41 3.55 -4.47
N ALA A 21 -7.93 4.41 -3.59
CA ALA A 21 -8.75 5.16 -2.65
C ALA A 21 -9.64 6.18 -3.41
N ASN A 22 -10.74 6.64 -2.82
CA ASN A 22 -11.51 7.79 -3.26
C ASN A 22 -11.31 9.00 -2.33
N GLY A 23 -10.62 8.82 -1.20
CA GLY A 23 -10.44 9.81 -0.14
C GLY A 23 -11.46 9.57 0.98
N GLY A 24 -10.98 9.66 2.22
CA GLY A 24 -11.78 9.42 3.42
C GLY A 24 -11.87 7.95 3.84
N GLU A 25 -11.34 6.99 3.07
CA GLU A 25 -11.37 5.58 3.46
C GLU A 25 -10.65 5.35 4.77
N GLN A 26 -11.31 4.60 5.65
CA GLN A 26 -10.75 4.10 6.90
C GLN A 26 -10.14 2.73 6.67
N LEU A 27 -8.85 2.61 6.96
CA LEU A 27 -8.08 1.38 6.81
C LEU A 27 -7.67 0.88 8.19
N PHE A 28 -8.24 -0.24 8.63
CA PHE A 28 -7.81 -0.87 9.87
C PHE A 28 -6.43 -1.50 9.70
N LEU A 29 -5.44 -1.05 10.49
CA LEU A 29 -4.03 -1.41 10.30
C LEU A 29 -3.79 -2.94 10.23
N PRO A 30 -4.33 -3.77 11.15
CA PRO A 30 -4.19 -5.23 11.05
C PRO A 30 -4.77 -5.82 9.75
N LYS A 31 -5.85 -5.24 9.22
CA LYS A 31 -6.46 -5.69 7.95
C LYS A 31 -5.57 -5.37 6.76
N ILE A 32 -4.84 -4.25 6.79
CA ILE A 32 -3.86 -3.90 5.75
C ILE A 32 -2.79 -4.99 5.61
N HIS A 33 -2.15 -5.37 6.71
CA HIS A 33 -1.11 -6.41 6.68
C HIS A 33 -1.67 -7.75 6.21
N SER A 34 -2.83 -8.14 6.74
CA SER A 34 -3.45 -9.43 6.41
C SER A 34 -3.82 -9.53 4.93
N VAL A 35 -4.44 -8.49 4.36
CA VAL A 35 -4.80 -8.47 2.94
C VAL A 35 -3.54 -8.49 2.06
N LEU A 36 -2.51 -7.71 2.39
CA LEU A 36 -1.26 -7.69 1.63
C LEU A 36 -0.51 -9.03 1.71
N CYS A 37 -0.54 -9.69 2.88
CA CYS A 37 -0.01 -11.03 3.08
C CYS A 37 -0.71 -12.05 2.15
N GLN A 38 -2.05 -12.04 2.10
CA GLN A 38 -2.85 -12.89 1.20
C GLN A 38 -2.67 -12.55 -0.29
N MET A 39 -2.32 -11.30 -0.62
CA MET A 39 -2.04 -10.90 -2.00
C MET A 39 -0.65 -11.35 -2.46
N LYS A 40 0.31 -11.49 -1.54
CA LYS A 40 1.73 -11.74 -1.85
C LYS A 40 1.97 -12.96 -2.75
N PRO A 41 1.39 -14.15 -2.52
CA PRO A 41 1.66 -15.34 -3.34
C PRO A 41 1.31 -15.16 -4.83
N HIS A 42 0.37 -14.27 -5.13
CA HIS A 42 -0.14 -14.06 -6.49
C HIS A 42 0.30 -12.72 -7.10
N ASN A 43 1.15 -11.95 -6.41
CA ASN A 43 1.56 -10.64 -6.86
C ASN A 43 3.06 -10.40 -6.70
N ARG A 44 3.79 -10.48 -7.82
CA ARG A 44 5.24 -10.22 -7.88
C ARG A 44 5.65 -8.82 -7.39
N MET A 45 4.75 -7.83 -7.36
CA MET A 45 5.07 -6.50 -6.81
C MET A 45 5.29 -6.55 -5.29
N LEU A 46 4.71 -7.54 -4.61
CA LEU A 46 4.82 -7.75 -3.17
C LEU A 46 5.95 -8.75 -2.82
N ALA A 47 6.71 -9.23 -3.80
CA ALA A 47 7.69 -10.28 -3.58
C ALA A 47 8.76 -9.90 -2.53
N GLY A 48 9.14 -8.62 -2.49
CA GLY A 48 10.11 -8.08 -1.54
C GLY A 48 9.57 -7.80 -0.14
N LEU A 49 8.27 -7.93 0.12
CA LEU A 49 7.72 -7.78 1.47
C LEU A 49 8.06 -8.99 2.32
N TRP A 50 8.61 -8.76 3.51
CA TRP A 50 8.72 -9.79 4.53
C TRP A 50 7.57 -9.66 5.53
N PHE A 51 6.97 -10.81 5.87
CA PHE A 51 5.92 -10.89 6.86
C PHE A 51 6.35 -11.81 8.00
N SER A 52 6.22 -11.35 9.24
CA SER A 52 6.21 -12.21 10.41
C SER A 52 4.78 -12.68 10.68
N ILE A 53 4.65 -13.92 11.15
CA ILE A 53 3.38 -14.47 11.62
C ILE A 53 3.36 -14.35 13.13
N THR A 54 2.39 -13.62 13.67
CA THR A 54 2.17 -13.50 15.11
C THR A 54 0.76 -14.00 15.41
N GLY A 55 0.65 -15.26 15.85
CA GLY A 55 -0.64 -15.95 15.97
C GLY A 55 -1.32 -16.09 14.60
N SER A 56 -2.56 -15.62 14.48
CA SER A 56 -3.33 -15.62 13.22
C SER A 56 -3.14 -14.37 12.36
N ILE A 57 -2.26 -13.45 12.76
CA ILE A 57 -2.09 -12.14 12.10
C ILE A 57 -0.75 -12.12 11.37
N CYS A 58 -0.78 -11.78 10.07
CA CYS A 58 0.44 -11.40 9.35
C CYS A 58 0.81 -9.97 9.73
N TYR A 59 2.09 -9.73 10.00
CA TYR A 59 2.63 -8.40 10.29
C TYR A 59 3.85 -8.14 9.40
N SER A 60 4.06 -6.88 9.00
CA SER A 60 5.25 -6.49 8.24
C SER A 60 5.75 -5.13 8.70
N ARG A 61 7.00 -5.06 9.12
CA ARG A 61 7.64 -3.80 9.54
C ARG A 61 7.73 -2.80 8.39
N ASP A 62 7.92 -3.27 7.16
CA ASP A 62 7.99 -2.40 5.98
C ASP A 62 6.66 -1.66 5.75
N ILE A 63 5.53 -2.35 5.95
CA ILE A 63 4.21 -1.76 5.84
C ILE A 63 4.02 -0.69 6.93
N GLU A 64 4.38 -0.98 8.18
CA GLU A 64 4.30 -0.01 9.28
C GLU A 64 5.13 1.24 9.02
N ASN A 65 6.37 1.08 8.56
CA ASN A 65 7.25 2.20 8.24
C ASN A 65 6.63 3.09 7.15
N VAL A 66 6.08 2.49 6.09
CA VAL A 66 5.41 3.26 5.04
C VAL A 66 4.16 3.98 5.57
N ILE A 67 3.37 3.34 6.43
CA ILE A 67 2.18 3.98 7.01
C ILE A 67 2.57 5.19 7.85
N ARG A 68 3.63 5.08 8.67
CA ARG A 68 4.18 6.19 9.46
C ARG A 68 4.69 7.33 8.57
N ASP A 69 5.42 7.00 7.50
CA ASP A 69 5.91 7.99 6.54
C ASP A 69 4.77 8.69 5.80
N LEU A 70 3.70 7.98 5.47
CA LEU A 70 2.52 8.58 4.85
C LEU A 70 1.73 9.44 5.83
N ALA A 71 1.72 9.07 7.12
CA ALA A 71 1.12 9.87 8.17
C ALA A 71 1.91 11.17 8.40
N SER A 72 3.25 11.10 8.45
CA SER A 72 4.10 12.29 8.60
C SER A 72 4.00 13.25 7.42
N GLN A 73 3.72 12.73 6.21
CA GLN A 73 3.45 13.52 5.01
C GLN A 73 2.00 14.04 4.90
N GLY A 74 1.12 13.72 5.86
CA GLY A 74 -0.29 14.12 5.84
C GLY A 74 -1.13 13.40 4.78
N VAL A 75 -0.62 12.34 4.17
CA VAL A 75 -1.36 11.51 3.20
C VAL A 75 -2.34 10.60 3.93
N LEU A 76 -1.92 10.05 5.07
CA LEU A 76 -2.77 9.31 6.00
C LEU A 76 -2.94 10.11 7.30
N LYS A 77 -4.06 9.89 8.00
CA LYS A 77 -4.25 10.31 9.39
C LYS A 77 -4.49 9.05 10.23
N ILE A 78 -3.67 8.81 11.25
CA ILE A 78 -3.88 7.70 12.17
C ILE A 78 -4.87 8.16 13.25
N GLU A 79 -5.99 7.44 13.36
CA GLU A 79 -7.05 7.61 14.36
C GLU A 79 -7.05 6.38 15.28
N ASP A 80 -7.19 6.63 16.59
CA ASP A 80 -7.29 5.61 17.65
C ASP A 80 -6.18 4.53 17.62
N GLY A 81 -5.00 4.90 17.14
CA GLY A 81 -3.81 4.05 17.04
C GLY A 81 -3.92 2.84 16.09
N SER A 82 -5.06 2.65 15.43
CA SER A 82 -5.37 1.41 14.71
C SER A 82 -6.12 1.61 13.40
N VAL A 83 -6.57 2.83 13.11
CA VAL A 83 -7.25 3.19 11.86
C VAL A 83 -6.44 4.24 11.12
N ALA A 84 -6.12 4.00 9.84
CA ALA A 84 -5.52 5.00 8.97
C ALA A 84 -6.57 5.54 7.99
N VAL A 85 -6.84 6.84 8.06
CA VAL A 85 -7.75 7.54 7.15
C VAL A 85 -6.97 8.15 5.99
N VAL A 86 -7.36 7.83 4.77
CA VAL A 86 -6.74 8.42 3.57
C VAL A 86 -7.23 9.86 3.39
N LYS A 87 -6.35 10.86 3.55
CA LYS A 87 -6.71 12.28 3.43
C LYS A 87 -6.26 12.89 2.11
N ASN A 88 -4.96 12.81 1.82
CA ASN A 88 -4.37 13.54 0.70
C ASN A 88 -3.73 12.61 -0.34
N ALA A 89 -4.51 11.65 -0.82
CA ALA A 89 -4.04 10.68 -1.82
C ALA A 89 -3.62 11.34 -3.15
N ALA A 90 -4.24 12.48 -3.53
CA ALA A 90 -4.02 13.12 -4.82
C ALA A 90 -2.54 13.50 -5.06
N ILE A 91 -1.88 14.08 -4.05
CA ILE A 91 -0.47 14.48 -4.13
C ILE A 91 0.42 13.26 -4.41
N LEU A 92 0.19 12.17 -3.70
CA LEU A 92 0.98 10.96 -3.87
C LEU A 92 0.70 10.27 -5.22
N ARG A 93 -0.54 10.31 -5.71
CA ARG A 93 -0.88 9.77 -7.05
C ARG A 93 -0.11 10.50 -8.14
N GLU A 94 -0.09 11.82 -8.08
CA GLU A 94 0.63 12.63 -9.08
C GLU A 94 2.14 12.35 -9.02
N ARG A 95 2.71 12.25 -7.81
CA ARG A 95 4.12 11.87 -7.62
C ARG A 95 4.43 10.49 -8.22
N LEU A 96 3.62 9.48 -7.92
CA LEU A 96 3.78 8.12 -8.46
C LEU A 96 3.62 8.08 -9.98
N ARG A 97 2.72 8.88 -10.54
CA ARG A 97 2.50 8.98 -11.99
C ARG A 97 3.73 9.54 -12.72
N ARG A 98 4.45 10.49 -12.11
CA ARG A 98 5.68 11.05 -12.68
C ARG A 98 6.89 10.14 -12.51
N MET A 99 6.96 9.41 -11.39
CA MET A 99 8.11 8.56 -11.08
C MET A 99 8.08 7.19 -11.75
N LEU A 100 6.90 6.62 -11.99
CA LEU A 100 6.77 5.23 -12.48
C LEU A 100 6.53 5.17 -13.99
N PRO A 101 7.16 4.23 -14.70
CA PRO A 101 6.79 3.92 -16.08
C PRO A 101 5.30 3.59 -16.18
N VAL A 102 4.64 4.01 -17.27
CA VAL A 102 3.18 3.86 -17.48
C VAL A 102 2.69 2.44 -17.23
N ARG A 103 3.43 1.42 -17.69
CA ARG A 103 3.09 0.01 -17.47
C ARG A 103 3.11 -0.37 -15.98
N GLN A 104 4.10 0.10 -15.22
CA GLN A 104 4.20 -0.17 -13.79
C GLN A 104 3.10 0.57 -13.01
N TYR A 105 2.84 1.84 -13.34
CA TYR A 105 1.77 2.62 -12.74
C TYR A 105 0.40 1.94 -12.91
N ARG A 106 0.06 1.49 -14.13
CA ARG A 106 -1.20 0.77 -14.40
C ARG A 106 -1.30 -0.53 -13.60
N LYS A 107 -0.21 -1.29 -13.50
CA LYS A 107 -0.17 -2.52 -12.70
C LYS A 107 -0.36 -2.25 -11.21
N LEU A 108 0.25 -1.17 -10.70
CA LEU A 108 0.12 -0.74 -9.32
C LEU A 108 -1.32 -0.28 -9.00
N LEU A 109 -1.93 0.51 -9.88
CA LEU A 109 -3.33 0.90 -9.77
C LEU A 109 -4.27 -0.31 -9.74
N GLY A 110 -4.06 -1.28 -10.65
CA GLY A 110 -4.84 -2.53 -10.65
C GLY A 110 -4.66 -3.35 -9.36
N THR A 111 -3.44 -3.35 -8.81
CA THR A 111 -3.16 -3.99 -7.52
C THR A 111 -3.86 -3.26 -6.37
N SER A 112 -3.81 -1.93 -6.35
CA SER A 112 -4.50 -1.11 -5.36
C SER A 112 -6.01 -1.36 -5.36
N ARG A 113 -6.65 -1.42 -6.54
CA ARG A 113 -8.08 -1.75 -6.65
C ARG A 113 -8.41 -3.14 -6.09
N LYS A 114 -7.55 -4.15 -6.35
CA LYS A 114 -7.72 -5.50 -5.77
C LYS A 114 -7.58 -5.51 -4.26
N PHE A 115 -6.69 -4.68 -3.71
CA PHE A 115 -6.54 -4.49 -2.27
C PHE A 115 -7.82 -3.92 -1.66
N TYR A 116 -8.36 -2.83 -2.21
CA TYR A 116 -9.63 -2.24 -1.75
C TYR A 116 -10.83 -3.20 -1.89
N ALA A 117 -10.90 -3.97 -2.96
CA ALA A 117 -11.93 -5.00 -3.13
C ALA A 117 -11.87 -6.12 -2.08
N ARG A 118 -10.68 -6.40 -1.51
CA ARG A 118 -10.49 -7.36 -0.41
C ARG A 118 -10.67 -6.74 0.97
N LEU A 119 -10.55 -5.42 1.08
CA LEU A 119 -10.87 -4.69 2.31
C LEU A 119 -12.37 -4.56 2.55
N GLY A 120 -13.15 -4.37 1.48
CA GLY A 120 -14.61 -4.24 1.53
C GLY A 120 -15.38 -5.56 1.48
N ARG A 121 -14.68 -6.70 1.43
CA ARG A 121 -15.21 -8.04 1.74
C ARG A 121 -14.82 -8.42 3.17
#